data_AF-A0A1D8GND5-F1
#
_entry.id   AF-A0A1D8GND5-F1
#
_cell.length_a   1.000
_cell.length_b   1.000
_cell.length_c   1.000
_cell.angle_alpha   90.00
_cell.angle_beta   90.00
_cell.angle_gamma   90.00
#
_symmetry.space_group_name_H-M   'P 1'
#
loop_
_entity.id
_entity.type
_entity.pdbx_description
1 polymer ?
#
loop_
_entity_poly.entity_id
_entity_poly.type
_entity_poly.pdbx_seq_one_letter_code
_entity_poly.pdbx_strand_id
1 'polypeptide(L)'
;MYKTMMVLGLLRMMKNRARTSKRKPVVFIPGLFGSMGDEIIPGTGAWNFGMASSVYEPFIKSIEELGYVRNKDLFIAFYDWRKDCNYISTHFLKKVIDHAKKVTRSDQVDVICHSMGGLAARAYAQGKAYENDIDNLIIIATPNAGAVDAYYFWSGGELPYEQNIFRTLMEGYLWILERVYGTENDMETIHRYLLGARDLLPGKKYNHYLYRIDQMGRMNFVPYASMQQQNAFIDALNEDEGILSRRGIKVTLLGAKGIETNQYLHVDRNYRDDIGRWADGKVLEAYKSVEGDGTVMLKSVLAIEGDTYIFHGSHTDMLKKCSFVLRKKLGVPEDVAFSEQEDRIERHLSILVEGSGDVMVKTLTNQGVHTVYSGMERRNGLYQQRFQSGLQWIMLTNHNPASYYIDFYAKESGAVSLLIMDSDGKTSRIKNKQVVAGKSYRVSI
;
A
#
# COMPACT_ATOMS: atom_id res chain seq x y z
N MET A 1 -50.05 -17.53 -32.37
CA MET A 1 -48.60 -17.68 -32.09
C MET A 1 -47.87 -16.34 -31.99
N TYR A 2 -47.99 -15.42 -32.96
CA TYR A 2 -47.26 -14.14 -32.97
C TYR A 2 -47.58 -13.19 -31.80
N LYS A 3 -48.87 -13.02 -31.42
CA LYS A 3 -49.25 -12.17 -30.27
C LYS A 3 -48.70 -12.68 -28.94
N THR A 4 -48.66 -14.00 -28.74
CA THR A 4 -48.16 -14.63 -27.51
C THR A 4 -46.63 -14.49 -27.38
N MET A 5 -45.89 -14.62 -28.49
CA MET A 5 -44.45 -14.38 -28.50
C MET A 5 -44.08 -12.92 -28.24
N MET A 6 -44.87 -11.96 -28.73
CA MET A 6 -44.64 -10.54 -28.50
C MET A 6 -44.86 -10.15 -27.03
N VAL A 7 -45.89 -10.71 -26.39
CA VAL A 7 -46.17 -10.54 -24.95
C VAL A 7 -45.10 -11.19 -24.07
N LEU A 8 -44.61 -12.40 -24.43
CA LEU A 8 -43.48 -13.05 -23.77
C LEU A 8 -42.16 -12.26 -23.95
N GLY A 9 -41.94 -11.67 -25.13
CA GLY A 9 -40.80 -10.79 -25.41
C GLY A 9 -40.83 -9.50 -24.58
N LEU A 10 -42.00 -8.86 -24.47
CA LEU A 10 -42.21 -7.69 -23.61
C LEU A 10 -42.08 -8.04 -22.13
N LEU A 11 -42.64 -9.17 -21.67
CA LEU A 11 -42.48 -9.64 -20.29
C LEU A 11 -41.03 -9.98 -19.96
N ARG A 12 -40.25 -10.51 -20.91
CA ARG A 12 -38.81 -10.78 -20.76
C ARG A 12 -37.99 -9.48 -20.77
N MET A 13 -38.34 -8.50 -21.59
CA MET A 13 -37.77 -7.15 -21.54
C MET A 13 -38.12 -6.40 -20.26
N MET A 14 -39.35 -6.53 -19.75
CA MET A 14 -39.78 -5.94 -18.49
C MET A 14 -39.17 -6.66 -17.30
N LYS A 15 -38.99 -8.00 -17.35
CA LYS A 15 -38.19 -8.75 -16.36
C LYS A 15 -36.73 -8.36 -16.40
N ASN A 16 -36.14 -8.11 -17.56
CA ASN A 16 -34.74 -7.65 -17.68
C ASN A 16 -34.56 -6.18 -17.24
N ARG A 17 -35.53 -5.30 -17.51
CA ARG A 17 -35.57 -3.93 -16.96
C ARG A 17 -35.88 -3.91 -15.45
N ALA A 18 -36.62 -4.89 -14.94
CA ALA A 18 -36.90 -5.04 -13.50
C ALA A 18 -35.82 -5.84 -12.74
N ARG A 19 -34.90 -6.52 -13.45
CA ARG A 19 -33.74 -7.24 -12.89
C ARG A 19 -32.41 -6.50 -13.04
N THR A 20 -32.41 -5.23 -13.44
CA THR A 20 -31.26 -4.38 -13.11
C THR A 20 -31.40 -3.99 -11.64
N SER A 21 -31.06 -4.90 -10.72
CA SER A 21 -30.75 -4.45 -9.36
C SER A 21 -29.67 -3.40 -9.52
N LYS A 22 -29.96 -2.16 -9.11
CA LYS A 22 -29.01 -1.05 -9.21
C LYS A 22 -27.71 -1.52 -8.53
N ARG A 23 -26.62 -1.62 -9.31
CA ARG A 23 -25.32 -2.06 -8.78
C ARG A 23 -24.95 -1.12 -7.62
N LYS A 24 -24.49 -1.69 -6.51
CA LYS A 24 -24.04 -0.92 -5.35
C LYS A 24 -22.77 -0.15 -5.74
N PRO A 25 -22.56 1.07 -5.23
CA PRO A 25 -21.29 1.75 -5.42
C PRO A 25 -20.16 0.96 -4.78
N VAL A 26 -18.99 1.00 -5.41
CA VAL A 26 -17.74 0.47 -4.87
C VAL A 26 -16.97 1.57 -4.17
N VAL A 27 -16.48 1.28 -2.98
CA VAL A 27 -15.51 2.11 -2.26
C VAL A 27 -14.19 1.34 -2.17
N PHE A 28 -13.15 1.85 -2.82
CA PHE A 28 -11.80 1.30 -2.73
C PHE A 28 -10.98 1.99 -1.65
N ILE A 29 -10.31 1.21 -0.79
CA ILE A 29 -9.44 1.70 0.28
C ILE A 29 -8.01 1.19 0.03
N PRO A 30 -7.06 2.06 -0.31
CA PRO A 30 -5.67 1.67 -0.58
C PRO A 30 -4.91 1.28 0.71
N GLY A 31 -3.72 0.71 0.55
CA GLY A 31 -2.82 0.37 1.66
C GLY A 31 -1.99 1.55 2.16
N LEU A 32 -1.07 1.27 3.10
CA LEU A 32 -0.07 2.23 3.58
C LEU A 32 0.64 2.88 2.38
N PHE A 33 0.84 4.20 2.42
CA PHE A 33 1.43 5.00 1.33
C PHE A 33 0.60 5.12 0.04
N GLY A 34 -0.56 4.46 -0.04
CA GLY A 34 -1.45 4.53 -1.19
C GLY A 34 -2.35 5.77 -1.24
N SER A 35 -2.04 6.79 -0.44
CA SER A 35 -2.74 8.08 -0.45
C SER A 35 -1.72 9.21 -0.34
N MET A 36 -2.00 10.30 -1.02
CA MET A 36 -1.18 11.51 -1.00
C MET A 36 -2.09 12.73 -1.15
N GLY A 37 -1.84 13.74 -0.33
CA GLY A 37 -2.63 14.97 -0.31
C GLY A 37 -1.98 15.99 0.64
N ASP A 38 -2.45 17.23 0.53
CA ASP A 38 -1.97 18.38 1.31
C ASP A 38 -1.98 18.11 2.82
N GLU A 39 -2.94 17.31 3.26
CA GLU A 39 -3.09 16.89 4.65
C GLU A 39 -1.92 16.04 5.14
N ILE A 40 -1.26 15.26 4.26
CA ILE A 40 -0.08 14.44 4.60
C ILE A 40 1.20 15.25 4.43
N ILE A 41 1.36 15.90 3.29
CA ILE A 41 2.52 16.74 2.97
C ILE A 41 2.01 18.04 2.34
N PRO A 42 2.13 19.18 3.03
CA PRO A 42 1.67 20.46 2.51
C PRO A 42 2.30 20.79 1.15
N GLY A 43 1.51 21.37 0.24
CA GLY A 43 1.89 21.70 -1.12
C GLY A 43 1.70 20.58 -2.15
N THR A 44 1.20 19.41 -1.75
CA THR A 44 0.95 18.29 -2.68
C THR A 44 -0.43 18.29 -3.31
N GLY A 45 -1.34 19.16 -2.85
CA GLY A 45 -2.64 19.41 -3.46
C GLY A 45 -3.71 18.38 -3.10
N ALA A 46 -4.68 18.19 -4.00
CA ALA A 46 -5.82 17.31 -3.77
C ALA A 46 -5.43 15.83 -3.72
N TRP A 47 -6.22 15.03 -2.99
CA TRP A 47 -6.02 13.60 -2.81
C TRP A 47 -5.80 12.82 -4.11
N ASN A 48 -4.74 12.01 -4.15
CA ASN A 48 -4.38 11.10 -5.22
C ASN A 48 -3.50 9.95 -4.69
N PHE A 49 -3.04 9.04 -5.56
CA PHE A 49 -2.18 7.92 -5.15
C PHE A 49 -0.69 8.30 -4.96
N GLY A 50 -0.28 9.51 -5.33
CA GLY A 50 1.11 9.97 -5.27
C GLY A 50 2.05 9.03 -6.01
N MET A 51 3.16 8.67 -5.37
CA MET A 51 4.12 7.71 -5.91
C MET A 51 3.58 6.28 -6.01
N ALA A 52 2.49 5.94 -5.30
CA ALA A 52 1.82 4.65 -5.40
C ALA A 52 0.88 4.55 -6.61
N SER A 53 0.79 5.58 -7.45
CA SER A 53 0.00 5.55 -8.70
C SER A 53 0.40 4.41 -9.62
N SER A 54 1.67 4.00 -9.62
CA SER A 54 2.19 2.84 -10.36
C SER A 54 1.51 1.52 -9.98
N VAL A 55 1.09 1.40 -8.72
CA VAL A 55 0.44 0.22 -8.17
C VAL A 55 -1.07 0.32 -8.32
N TYR A 56 -1.66 1.46 -7.95
CA TYR A 56 -3.10 1.57 -7.80
C TYR A 56 -3.85 2.05 -9.03
N GLU A 57 -3.27 2.86 -9.93
CA GLU A 57 -3.98 3.27 -11.14
C GLU A 57 -4.34 2.09 -12.06
N PRO A 58 -3.45 1.10 -12.31
CA PRO A 58 -3.81 -0.11 -13.03
C PRO A 58 -4.95 -0.88 -12.35
N PHE A 59 -4.93 -0.95 -11.01
CA PHE A 59 -5.97 -1.62 -10.25
C PHE A 59 -7.33 -0.92 -10.38
N ILE A 60 -7.38 0.40 -10.23
CA ILE A 60 -8.62 1.16 -10.43
C ILE A 60 -9.15 0.98 -11.85
N LYS A 61 -8.26 0.99 -12.86
CA LYS A 61 -8.63 0.72 -14.24
C LYS A 61 -9.28 -0.66 -14.41
N SER A 62 -8.79 -1.69 -13.71
CA SER A 62 -9.43 -3.02 -13.72
C SER A 62 -10.86 -3.02 -13.16
N ILE A 63 -11.16 -2.14 -12.19
CA ILE A 63 -12.52 -1.96 -11.65
C ILE A 63 -13.37 -1.16 -12.64
N GLU A 64 -12.78 -0.18 -13.34
CA GLU A 64 -13.46 0.56 -14.41
C GLU A 64 -13.84 -0.36 -15.58
N GLU A 65 -12.98 -1.33 -15.91
CA GLU A 65 -13.24 -2.39 -16.90
C GLU A 65 -14.40 -3.32 -16.49
N LEU A 66 -14.74 -3.42 -15.19
CA LEU A 66 -15.95 -4.10 -14.71
C LEU A 66 -17.26 -3.28 -14.93
N GLY A 67 -17.12 -2.06 -15.48
CA GLY A 67 -18.21 -1.16 -15.80
C GLY A 67 -18.52 -0.13 -14.72
N TYR A 68 -17.64 0.03 -13.73
CA TYR A 68 -17.72 1.13 -12.76
C TYR A 68 -17.04 2.40 -13.29
N VAL A 69 -17.42 3.55 -12.76
CA VAL A 69 -16.95 4.87 -13.20
C VAL A 69 -16.60 5.70 -11.98
N ARG A 70 -15.36 6.22 -11.96
CA ARG A 70 -14.85 7.09 -10.88
C ARG A 70 -15.81 8.25 -10.60
N ASN A 71 -16.00 8.54 -9.32
CA ASN A 71 -16.86 9.61 -8.79
C ASN A 71 -18.36 9.48 -9.14
N LYS A 72 -18.77 8.38 -9.78
CA LYS A 72 -20.17 8.08 -10.08
C LYS A 72 -20.66 6.89 -9.27
N ASP A 73 -19.97 5.75 -9.40
CA ASP A 73 -20.25 4.51 -8.66
C ASP A 73 -18.95 3.77 -8.25
N LEU A 74 -17.79 4.36 -8.51
CA LEU A 74 -16.50 3.98 -7.93
C LEU A 74 -15.90 5.17 -7.18
N PHE A 75 -15.65 4.99 -5.90
CA PHE A 75 -15.09 6.00 -5.02
C PHE A 75 -13.79 5.49 -4.40
N ILE A 76 -12.80 6.36 -4.30
CA ILE A 76 -11.53 6.03 -3.65
C ILE A 76 -11.49 6.73 -2.31
N ALA A 77 -11.35 5.96 -1.24
CA ALA A 77 -11.23 6.49 0.11
C ALA A 77 -9.77 6.73 0.44
N PHE A 78 -9.23 7.84 -0.05
CA PHE A 78 -7.92 8.33 0.37
C PHE A 78 -7.94 8.73 1.85
N TYR A 79 -6.82 8.53 2.55
CA TYR A 79 -6.69 8.84 3.96
C TYR A 79 -5.26 9.21 4.35
N ASP A 80 -5.12 9.89 5.49
CA ASP A 80 -3.82 10.15 6.10
C ASP A 80 -3.27 8.88 6.77
N TRP A 81 -2.42 8.15 6.06
CA TRP A 81 -1.81 6.89 6.53
C TRP A 81 -0.85 7.05 7.72
N ARG A 82 -0.58 8.28 8.13
CA ARG A 82 0.16 8.61 9.36
C ARG A 82 -0.67 8.40 10.62
N LYS A 83 -2.00 8.35 10.50
CA LYS A 83 -2.95 8.18 11.60
C LYS A 83 -3.24 6.70 11.85
N ASP A 84 -3.70 6.39 13.06
CA ASP A 84 -4.17 5.04 13.40
C ASP A 84 -5.48 4.68 12.66
N CYS A 85 -5.77 3.39 12.55
CA CYS A 85 -6.91 2.88 11.77
C CYS A 85 -8.27 3.30 12.34
N ASN A 86 -8.39 3.54 13.66
CA ASN A 86 -9.64 4.04 14.24
C ASN A 86 -9.90 5.48 13.83
N TYR A 87 -8.87 6.34 13.87
CA TYR A 87 -8.97 7.70 13.33
C TYR A 87 -9.31 7.68 11.84
N ILE A 88 -8.62 6.85 11.06
CA ILE A 88 -8.87 6.71 9.61
C ILE A 88 -10.33 6.34 9.31
N SER A 89 -10.86 5.34 10.02
CA SER A 89 -12.23 4.86 9.82
C SER A 89 -13.29 5.94 10.02
N THR A 90 -13.11 6.79 11.03
CA THR A 90 -14.10 7.77 11.48
C THR A 90 -13.98 9.10 10.73
N HIS A 91 -12.76 9.52 10.40
CA HIS A 91 -12.51 10.85 9.85
C HIS A 91 -12.40 10.87 8.32
N PHE A 92 -12.09 9.73 7.69
CA PHE A 92 -11.95 9.60 6.24
C PHE A 92 -12.97 8.61 5.67
N LEU A 93 -12.94 7.35 6.11
CA LEU A 93 -13.68 6.30 5.41
C LEU A 93 -15.19 6.49 5.48
N LYS A 94 -15.73 6.78 6.67
CA LYS A 94 -17.16 7.07 6.85
C LYS A 94 -17.65 8.16 5.88
N LYS A 95 -16.89 9.25 5.72
CA LYS A 95 -17.27 10.38 4.85
C LYS A 95 -17.37 9.94 3.39
N VAL A 96 -16.46 9.08 2.93
CA VAL A 96 -16.46 8.58 1.55
C VAL A 96 -17.60 7.59 1.33
N ILE A 97 -17.90 6.73 2.30
CA ILE A 97 -19.06 5.83 2.25
C ILE A 97 -20.37 6.64 2.23
N ASP A 98 -20.51 7.64 3.10
CA ASP A 98 -21.67 8.54 3.11
C ASP A 98 -21.82 9.30 1.78
N HIS A 99 -20.71 9.77 1.21
CA HIS A 99 -20.70 10.41 -0.10
C HIS A 99 -21.14 9.45 -1.21
N ALA A 100 -20.60 8.23 -1.24
CA ALA A 100 -20.94 7.20 -2.21
C ALA A 100 -22.44 6.85 -2.18
N LYS A 101 -22.99 6.62 -0.97
CA LYS A 101 -24.42 6.39 -0.74
C LYS A 101 -25.27 7.56 -1.24
N LYS A 102 -24.86 8.80 -0.92
CA LYS A 102 -25.58 10.01 -1.33
C LYS A 102 -25.60 10.21 -2.85
N VAL A 103 -24.45 10.08 -3.52
CA VAL A 103 -24.33 10.26 -4.98
C VAL A 103 -25.11 9.18 -5.72
N THR A 104 -25.02 7.92 -5.28
CA THR A 104 -25.68 6.80 -5.96
C THR A 104 -27.10 6.54 -5.50
N ARG A 105 -27.57 7.16 -4.41
CA ARG A 105 -28.84 6.81 -3.75
C ARG A 105 -28.91 5.30 -3.45
N SER A 106 -27.83 4.75 -2.90
CA SER A 106 -27.73 3.38 -2.45
C SER A 106 -27.67 3.35 -0.93
N ASP A 107 -28.33 2.38 -0.30
CA ASP A 107 -28.31 2.22 1.16
C ASP A 107 -27.01 1.54 1.64
N GLN A 108 -26.36 0.78 0.77
CA GLN A 108 -25.14 0.04 1.06
C GLN A 108 -24.10 0.21 -0.05
N VAL A 109 -22.84 -0.02 0.31
CA VAL A 109 -21.69 -0.03 -0.61
C VAL A 109 -20.99 -1.39 -0.60
N ASP A 110 -20.24 -1.68 -1.66
CA ASP A 110 -19.26 -2.76 -1.68
C ASP A 110 -17.86 -2.18 -1.40
N VAL A 111 -17.19 -2.69 -0.37
CA VAL A 111 -15.86 -2.22 0.01
C VAL A 111 -14.80 -3.17 -0.54
N ILE A 112 -13.83 -2.62 -1.26
CA ILE A 112 -12.61 -3.32 -1.68
C ILE A 112 -11.45 -2.65 -0.98
N CYS A 113 -10.59 -3.43 -0.32
CA CYS A 113 -9.51 -2.87 0.47
C CYS A 113 -8.22 -3.66 0.30
N HIS A 114 -7.08 -2.97 0.36
CA HIS A 114 -5.76 -3.56 0.18
C HIS A 114 -4.88 -3.32 1.40
N SER A 115 -4.14 -4.34 1.84
CA SER A 115 -3.11 -4.22 2.88
C SER A 115 -3.65 -3.50 4.14
N MET A 116 -2.98 -2.46 4.64
CA MET A 116 -3.47 -1.66 5.78
C MET A 116 -4.89 -1.10 5.60
N GLY A 117 -5.33 -0.84 4.36
CA GLY A 117 -6.68 -0.37 4.07
C GLY A 117 -7.77 -1.32 4.55
N GLY A 118 -7.49 -2.63 4.62
CA GLY A 118 -8.43 -3.61 5.18
C GLY A 118 -8.55 -3.54 6.70
N LEU A 119 -7.49 -3.15 7.41
CA LEU A 119 -7.57 -2.88 8.85
C LEU A 119 -8.40 -1.64 9.13
N ALA A 120 -8.23 -0.57 8.33
CA ALA A 120 -9.07 0.62 8.41
C ALA A 120 -10.54 0.32 8.07
N ALA A 121 -10.79 -0.53 7.07
CA ALA A 121 -12.14 -0.99 6.73
C ALA A 121 -12.78 -1.79 7.88
N ARG A 122 -12.03 -2.71 8.52
CA ARG A 122 -12.48 -3.47 9.68
C ARG A 122 -12.74 -2.57 10.89
N ALA A 123 -11.91 -1.55 11.13
CA ALA A 123 -12.13 -0.57 12.18
C ALA A 123 -13.49 0.15 12.02
N TYR A 124 -13.86 0.50 10.79
CA TYR A 124 -15.20 1.01 10.51
C TYR A 124 -16.28 -0.08 10.70
N ALA A 125 -16.13 -1.20 9.99
CA ALA A 125 -17.13 -2.27 9.89
C ALA A 125 -17.41 -3.01 11.20
N GLN A 126 -16.51 -2.96 12.18
CA GLN A 126 -16.67 -3.51 13.53
C GLN A 126 -16.88 -2.41 14.58
N GLY A 127 -16.62 -1.16 14.23
CA GLY A 127 -16.71 -0.02 15.12
C GLY A 127 -18.15 0.38 15.50
N LYS A 128 -18.25 1.29 16.47
CA LYS A 128 -19.53 1.84 16.97
C LYS A 128 -20.21 2.79 15.98
N ALA A 129 -19.43 3.39 15.06
CA ALA A 129 -19.92 4.35 14.07
C ALA A 129 -20.48 3.69 12.80
N TYR A 130 -20.53 2.35 12.76
CA TYR A 130 -21.02 1.60 11.60
C TYR A 130 -22.53 1.75 11.44
N GLU A 131 -22.98 2.00 10.21
CA GLU A 131 -24.38 2.30 9.89
C GLU A 131 -25.10 1.18 9.12
N ASN A 132 -24.63 -0.07 9.21
CA ASN A 132 -25.18 -1.22 8.46
C ASN A 132 -25.14 -1.04 6.93
N ASP A 133 -24.11 -0.34 6.46
CA ASP A 133 -24.03 0.21 5.12
C ASP A 133 -22.94 -0.41 4.24
N ILE A 134 -22.39 -1.55 4.65
CA ILE A 134 -21.48 -2.38 3.85
C ILE A 134 -22.16 -3.71 3.56
N ASP A 135 -22.27 -4.08 2.28
CA ASP A 135 -22.75 -5.41 1.87
C ASP A 135 -21.60 -6.40 1.74
N ASN A 136 -20.66 -6.12 0.83
CA ASN A 136 -19.46 -6.92 0.65
C ASN A 136 -18.23 -6.21 1.23
N LEU A 137 -17.41 -6.96 1.96
CA LEU A 137 -16.09 -6.54 2.40
C LEU A 137 -15.04 -7.46 1.77
N ILE A 138 -14.43 -6.99 0.69
CA ILE A 138 -13.42 -7.71 -0.10
C ILE A 138 -12.04 -7.23 0.35
N ILE A 139 -11.30 -8.11 1.01
CA ILE A 139 -10.07 -7.83 1.72
C ILE A 139 -8.90 -8.48 0.97
N ILE A 140 -8.00 -7.66 0.43
CA ILE A 140 -6.86 -8.10 -0.39
C ILE A 140 -5.57 -7.90 0.40
N ALA A 141 -4.82 -8.99 0.62
CA ALA A 141 -3.50 -8.98 1.24
C ALA A 141 -3.44 -8.26 2.61
N THR A 142 -4.55 -8.20 3.35
CA THR A 142 -4.59 -7.46 4.61
C THR A 142 -3.95 -8.28 5.72
N PRO A 143 -3.03 -7.71 6.51
CA PRO A 143 -2.44 -8.39 7.66
C PRO A 143 -3.44 -8.46 8.82
N ASN A 144 -4.45 -9.32 8.74
CA ASN A 144 -5.51 -9.42 9.73
C ASN A 144 -5.02 -9.86 11.12
N ALA A 145 -3.85 -10.48 11.22
CA ALA A 145 -3.14 -10.72 12.47
C ALA A 145 -1.84 -9.89 12.61
N GLY A 146 -1.57 -8.97 11.70
CA GLY A 146 -0.34 -8.17 11.65
C GLY A 146 0.76 -8.75 10.74
N ALA A 147 1.79 -7.94 10.50
CA ALA A 147 2.93 -8.25 9.64
C ALA A 147 4.22 -8.19 10.44
N VAL A 148 5.08 -9.19 10.30
CA VAL A 148 6.33 -9.30 11.08
C VAL A 148 7.27 -8.14 10.79
N ASP A 149 7.29 -7.68 9.54
CA ASP A 149 8.07 -6.54 9.09
C ASP A 149 7.74 -5.24 9.84
N ALA A 150 6.53 -5.14 10.41
CA ALA A 150 6.14 -4.01 11.22
C ALA A 150 6.99 -3.84 12.49
N TYR A 151 7.58 -4.92 12.97
CA TYR A 151 8.47 -4.87 14.11
C TYR A 151 9.75 -4.09 13.83
N TYR A 152 10.33 -4.20 12.63
CA TYR A 152 11.57 -3.52 12.26
C TYR A 152 11.42 -2.00 12.33
N PHE A 153 10.39 -1.47 11.67
CA PHE A 153 10.23 -0.02 11.63
C PHE A 153 9.70 0.50 12.97
N TRP A 154 8.75 -0.19 13.62
CA TRP A 154 8.13 0.34 14.84
C TRP A 154 9.07 0.28 16.03
N SER A 155 9.82 -0.82 16.16
CA SER A 155 10.72 -1.01 17.30
C SER A 155 12.12 -0.46 17.03
N GLY A 156 12.61 -0.53 15.79
CA GLY A 156 13.98 -0.20 15.43
C GLY A 156 14.16 1.09 14.63
N GLY A 157 13.10 1.62 14.03
CA GLY A 157 13.23 2.61 12.96
C GLY A 157 14.01 2.07 11.75
N GLU A 158 14.01 0.75 11.55
CA GLU A 158 14.75 0.10 10.47
C GLU A 158 13.78 -0.49 9.44
N LEU A 159 14.20 -0.57 8.18
CA LEU A 159 13.40 -1.16 7.10
C LEU A 159 13.83 -2.61 6.88
N PRO A 160 12.90 -3.55 6.61
CA PRO A 160 13.24 -4.94 6.38
C PRO A 160 14.13 -5.07 5.14
N TYR A 161 14.99 -6.08 5.15
CA TYR A 161 16.06 -6.23 4.15
C TYR A 161 15.58 -6.52 2.71
N GLU A 162 14.33 -6.95 2.51
CA GLU A 162 13.83 -7.36 1.19
C GLU A 162 13.60 -6.18 0.25
N GLN A 163 14.11 -6.31 -0.97
CA GLN A 163 14.02 -5.28 -1.99
C GLN A 163 12.74 -5.47 -2.80
N ASN A 164 11.84 -4.50 -2.71
CA ASN A 164 10.63 -4.44 -3.51
C ASN A 164 10.14 -2.99 -3.64
N ILE A 165 9.15 -2.76 -4.50
CA ILE A 165 8.58 -1.41 -4.72
C ILE A 165 8.00 -0.81 -3.43
N PHE A 166 7.47 -1.63 -2.53
CA PHE A 166 6.90 -1.16 -1.26
C PHE A 166 8.00 -0.61 -0.35
N ARG A 167 9.14 -1.29 -0.24
CA ARG A 167 10.32 -0.77 0.45
C ARG A 167 10.79 0.54 -0.16
N THR A 168 10.89 0.64 -1.48
CA THR A 168 11.29 1.89 -2.15
C THR A 168 10.33 3.05 -1.87
N LEU A 169 9.02 2.79 -1.87
CA LEU A 169 8.02 3.77 -1.47
C LEU A 169 8.20 4.18 0.01
N MET A 170 8.43 3.22 0.89
CA MET A 170 8.64 3.47 2.31
C MET A 170 9.91 4.30 2.56
N GLU A 171 11.07 3.92 2.00
CA GLU A 171 12.32 4.69 2.14
C GLU A 171 12.13 6.12 1.60
N GLY A 172 11.45 6.26 0.46
CA GLY A 172 11.24 7.56 -0.16
C GLY A 172 10.32 8.47 0.66
N TYR A 173 9.23 7.92 1.23
CA TYR A 173 8.36 8.70 2.10
C TYR A 173 9.03 9.08 3.41
N LEU A 174 9.77 8.17 4.06
CA LEU A 174 10.56 8.51 5.25
C LEU A 174 11.54 9.63 4.96
N TRP A 175 12.30 9.51 3.86
CA TRP A 175 13.23 10.54 3.44
C TRP A 175 12.55 11.90 3.23
N ILE A 176 11.38 11.95 2.60
CA ILE A 176 10.61 13.20 2.43
C ILE A 176 10.08 13.72 3.77
N LEU A 177 9.50 12.87 4.61
CA LEU A 177 8.93 13.26 5.90
C LEU A 177 9.99 13.84 6.83
N GLU A 178 11.18 13.23 6.89
CA GLU A 178 12.31 13.75 7.68
C GLU A 178 12.63 15.21 7.33
N ARG A 179 12.64 15.53 6.04
CA ARG A 179 13.03 16.85 5.53
C ARG A 179 11.90 17.87 5.63
N VAL A 180 10.67 17.44 5.47
CA VAL A 180 9.49 18.31 5.60
C VAL A 180 9.22 18.65 7.07
N TYR A 181 9.36 17.68 7.97
CA TYR A 181 9.00 17.83 9.38
C TYR A 181 10.19 18.06 10.32
N GLY A 182 11.43 17.97 9.82
CA GLY A 182 12.64 18.29 10.57
C GLY A 182 12.93 17.33 11.72
N THR A 183 12.66 16.04 11.54
CA THR A 183 12.95 15.00 12.54
C THR A 183 14.43 14.63 12.55
N GLU A 184 14.93 14.22 13.71
CA GLU A 184 16.35 13.91 13.91
C GLU A 184 16.71 12.51 13.40
N ASN A 185 15.75 11.58 13.36
CA ASN A 185 15.94 10.21 12.87
C ASN A 185 14.62 9.53 12.43
N ASP A 186 14.75 8.40 11.73
CA ASP A 186 13.63 7.56 11.27
C ASP A 186 12.69 7.14 12.41
N MET A 187 13.21 6.81 13.59
CA MET A 187 12.39 6.33 14.72
C MET A 187 11.48 7.44 15.26
N GLU A 188 12.02 8.65 15.46
CA GLU A 188 11.22 9.83 15.81
C GLU A 188 10.16 10.11 14.73
N THR A 189 10.53 9.98 13.46
CA THR A 189 9.60 10.15 12.33
C THR A 189 8.46 9.15 12.39
N ILE A 190 8.76 7.87 12.63
CA ILE A 190 7.79 6.78 12.68
C ILE A 190 6.86 6.94 13.89
N HIS A 191 7.39 7.19 15.08
CA HIS A 191 6.57 7.30 16.29
C HIS A 191 5.71 8.58 16.30
N ARG A 192 6.18 9.67 15.72
CA ARG A 192 5.40 10.92 15.64
C ARG A 192 4.42 10.97 14.46
N TYR A 193 4.83 10.43 13.31
CA TYR A 193 4.15 10.65 12.04
C TYR A 193 3.77 9.36 11.31
N LEU A 194 3.93 8.18 11.89
CA LEU A 194 3.51 6.92 11.28
C LEU A 194 2.81 6.00 12.28
N LEU A 195 1.79 6.53 12.99
CA LEU A 195 1.02 5.75 13.96
C LEU A 195 0.28 4.57 13.32
N GLY A 196 -0.11 4.66 12.05
CA GLY A 196 -0.70 3.55 11.31
C GLY A 196 0.22 2.33 11.21
N ALA A 197 1.53 2.53 11.33
CA ALA A 197 2.52 1.46 11.32
C ALA A 197 2.47 0.59 12.59
N ARG A 198 2.11 1.18 13.75
CA ARG A 198 1.83 0.43 14.98
C ARG A 198 0.72 -0.58 14.80
N ASP A 199 -0.34 -0.16 14.11
CA ASP A 199 -1.54 -0.98 13.92
C ASP A 199 -1.27 -2.17 12.97
N LEU A 200 -0.11 -2.21 12.31
CA LEU A 200 0.37 -3.34 11.51
C LEU A 200 1.18 -4.39 12.31
N LEU A 201 1.55 -4.11 13.56
CA LEU A 201 2.30 -5.06 14.39
C LEU A 201 1.57 -6.40 14.54
N PRO A 202 2.27 -7.54 14.67
CA PRO A 202 1.63 -8.80 15.01
C PRO A 202 0.83 -8.71 16.30
N GLY A 203 -0.45 -9.12 16.25
CA GLY A 203 -1.31 -9.25 17.42
C GLY A 203 -1.27 -10.65 18.03
N LYS A 204 -2.04 -10.85 19.09
CA LYS A 204 -2.20 -12.12 19.83
C LYS A 204 -2.54 -13.30 18.91
N LYS A 205 -3.42 -13.09 17.92
CA LYS A 205 -3.84 -14.15 16.97
C LYS A 205 -2.72 -14.56 15.99
N TYR A 206 -1.70 -13.72 15.77
CA TYR A 206 -0.51 -14.11 15.01
C TYR A 206 0.31 -15.18 15.74
N ASN A 207 0.19 -15.18 17.07
CA ASN A 207 0.94 -15.98 18.02
C ASN A 207 2.43 -15.59 18.04
N HIS A 208 3.34 -16.56 17.87
CA HIS A 208 4.77 -16.31 17.98
C HIS A 208 5.35 -15.67 16.72
N TYR A 209 6.15 -14.61 16.91
CA TYR A 209 6.92 -13.96 15.85
C TYR A 209 8.33 -13.53 16.27
N LEU A 210 8.62 -13.38 17.56
CA LEU A 210 9.98 -13.13 18.07
C LEU A 210 10.52 -14.37 18.78
N TYR A 211 11.79 -14.70 18.58
CA TYR A 211 12.45 -15.81 19.27
C TYR A 211 13.89 -15.50 19.65
N ARG A 212 14.43 -16.30 20.57
CA ARG A 212 15.84 -16.32 20.97
C ARG A 212 16.41 -17.70 20.74
N ILE A 213 17.71 -17.78 20.50
CA ILE A 213 18.46 -19.04 20.52
C ILE A 213 19.10 -19.19 21.90
N ASP A 214 18.86 -20.31 22.60
CA ASP A 214 19.53 -20.58 23.87
C ASP A 214 20.95 -21.15 23.68
N GLN A 215 21.67 -21.34 24.79
CA GLN A 215 23.04 -21.88 24.78
C GLN A 215 23.15 -23.28 24.13
N MET A 216 22.04 -24.02 24.02
CA MET A 216 21.97 -25.33 23.39
C MET A 216 21.53 -25.27 21.93
N GLY A 217 21.38 -24.06 21.35
CA GLY A 217 20.94 -23.86 19.97
C GLY A 217 19.42 -24.00 19.76
N ARG A 218 18.62 -24.02 20.83
CA ARG A 218 17.16 -24.22 20.71
C ARG A 218 16.43 -22.89 20.55
N MET A 219 15.46 -22.87 19.65
CA MET A 219 14.54 -21.75 19.44
C MET A 219 13.55 -21.64 20.60
N ASN A 220 13.59 -20.51 21.30
CA ASN A 220 12.67 -20.17 22.38
C ASN A 220 11.90 -18.91 22.02
N PHE A 221 10.60 -19.05 21.75
CA PHE A 221 9.76 -17.91 21.42
C PHE A 221 9.59 -16.95 22.59
N VAL A 222 9.55 -15.66 22.30
CA VAL A 222 9.14 -14.63 23.25
C VAL A 222 7.62 -14.68 23.35
N PRO A 223 7.03 -14.91 24.54
CA PRO A 223 5.59 -14.91 24.70
C PRO A 223 4.99 -13.52 24.42
N TYR A 224 3.93 -13.44 23.62
CA TYR A 224 3.24 -12.18 23.30
C TYR A 224 2.83 -11.40 24.57
N ALA A 225 2.32 -12.11 25.58
CA ALA A 225 1.94 -11.52 26.87
C ALA A 225 3.11 -10.85 27.63
N SER A 226 4.36 -11.17 27.28
CA SER A 226 5.56 -10.60 27.89
C SER A 226 6.21 -9.48 27.07
N MET A 227 5.65 -9.18 25.90
CA MET A 227 6.12 -8.11 25.03
C MET A 227 5.61 -6.75 25.52
N GLN A 228 6.45 -5.72 25.42
CA GLN A 228 6.09 -4.34 25.70
C GLN A 228 5.23 -3.76 24.56
N GLN A 229 5.57 -4.09 23.31
CA GLN A 229 4.86 -3.65 22.11
C GLN A 229 3.81 -4.68 21.71
N GLN A 230 2.59 -4.51 22.23
CA GLN A 230 1.41 -5.31 21.87
C GLN A 230 0.49 -4.54 20.93
N ASN A 231 -0.16 -5.24 20.00
CA ASN A 231 -1.12 -4.63 19.09
C ASN A 231 -2.56 -4.77 19.61
N ALA A 232 -2.89 -3.93 20.59
CA ALA A 232 -4.24 -3.89 21.19
C ALA A 232 -5.36 -3.61 20.15
N PHE A 233 -5.03 -2.93 19.05
CA PHE A 233 -5.99 -2.64 17.99
C PHE A 233 -6.37 -3.90 17.21
N ILE A 234 -5.39 -4.64 16.68
CA ILE A 234 -5.67 -5.92 15.98
C ILE A 234 -6.26 -6.95 16.95
N ASP A 235 -5.83 -6.96 18.21
CA ASP A 235 -6.39 -7.84 19.24
C ASP A 235 -7.89 -7.59 19.40
N ALA A 236 -8.30 -6.33 19.60
CA ALA A 236 -9.71 -5.97 19.70
C ALA A 236 -10.50 -6.31 18.42
N LEU A 237 -9.92 -6.09 17.24
CA LEU A 237 -10.58 -6.44 15.98
C LEU A 237 -10.78 -7.94 15.81
N ASN A 238 -9.85 -8.77 16.29
CA ASN A 238 -9.90 -10.22 16.17
C ASN A 238 -10.75 -10.88 17.27
N GLU A 239 -10.80 -10.28 18.46
CA GLU A 239 -11.69 -10.73 19.55
C GLU A 239 -13.17 -10.57 19.20
N ASP A 240 -13.53 -9.54 18.42
CA ASP A 240 -14.92 -9.30 17.97
C ASP A 240 -15.14 -9.59 16.47
N GLU A 241 -14.33 -10.44 15.85
CA GLU A 241 -14.44 -10.70 14.39
C GLU A 241 -15.84 -11.21 13.97
N GLY A 242 -16.52 -11.93 14.86
CA GLY A 242 -17.87 -12.45 14.62
C GLY A 242 -18.92 -11.36 14.42
N ILE A 243 -18.63 -10.10 14.77
CA ILE A 243 -19.56 -8.99 14.55
C ILE A 243 -19.79 -8.70 13.05
N LEU A 244 -18.81 -8.99 12.19
CA LEU A 244 -18.95 -8.82 10.74
C LEU A 244 -20.11 -9.67 10.20
N SER A 245 -20.14 -10.94 10.57
CA SER A 245 -21.21 -11.87 10.19
C SER A 245 -22.55 -11.50 10.83
N ARG A 246 -22.56 -11.12 12.13
CA ARG A 246 -23.79 -10.65 12.82
C ARG A 246 -24.38 -9.39 12.18
N ARG A 247 -23.55 -8.54 11.57
CA ARG A 247 -23.96 -7.36 10.80
C ARG A 247 -24.37 -7.68 9.37
N GLY A 248 -24.32 -8.95 8.95
CA GLY A 248 -24.67 -9.40 7.61
C GLY A 248 -23.64 -9.06 6.53
N ILE A 249 -22.40 -8.71 6.94
CA ILE A 249 -21.33 -8.33 6.01
C ILE A 249 -20.76 -9.60 5.38
N LYS A 250 -20.71 -9.64 4.04
CA LYS A 250 -20.11 -10.74 3.27
C LYS A 250 -18.62 -10.51 3.14
N VAL A 251 -17.84 -11.19 3.97
CA VAL A 251 -16.38 -11.09 3.96
C VAL A 251 -15.79 -12.01 2.89
N THR A 252 -14.89 -11.47 2.06
CA THR A 252 -14.05 -12.24 1.13
C THR A 252 -12.59 -11.91 1.39
N LEU A 253 -11.76 -12.94 1.58
CA LEU A 253 -10.33 -12.83 1.86
C LEU A 253 -9.54 -13.28 0.64
N LEU A 254 -8.65 -12.41 0.16
CA LEU A 254 -7.71 -12.72 -0.89
C LEU A 254 -6.32 -12.67 -0.28
N GLY A 255 -5.62 -13.80 -0.27
CA GLY A 255 -4.22 -13.90 0.15
C GLY A 255 -3.32 -14.46 -0.96
N ALA A 256 -2.03 -14.24 -0.86
CA ALA A 256 -1.05 -14.84 -1.76
C ALA A 256 0.05 -15.58 -1.00
N LYS A 257 0.71 -16.47 -1.74
CA LYS A 257 1.89 -17.20 -1.28
C LYS A 257 2.91 -17.38 -2.40
N GLY A 258 4.06 -17.94 -2.06
CA GLY A 258 5.14 -18.28 -2.98
C GLY A 258 6.26 -17.26 -3.05
N ILE A 259 6.21 -16.23 -2.21
CA ILE A 259 7.27 -15.23 -2.08
C ILE A 259 7.83 -15.36 -0.66
N GLU A 260 9.16 -15.39 -0.54
CA GLU A 260 9.79 -15.40 0.78
C GLU A 260 9.28 -14.24 1.63
N THR A 261 8.84 -14.53 2.84
CA THR A 261 8.24 -13.55 3.75
C THR A 261 8.77 -13.83 5.15
N ASN A 262 9.12 -12.79 5.89
CA ASN A 262 9.57 -12.92 7.27
C ASN A 262 8.46 -13.52 8.14
N GLN A 263 8.72 -14.72 8.68
CA GLN A 263 7.79 -15.44 9.56
C GLN A 263 8.16 -15.28 11.03
N TYR A 264 9.45 -15.32 11.35
CA TYR A 264 9.96 -15.15 12.71
C TYR A 264 11.22 -14.28 12.71
N LEU A 265 11.46 -13.55 13.79
CA LEU A 265 12.64 -12.72 14.00
C LEU A 265 13.43 -13.24 15.19
N HIS A 266 14.70 -13.54 14.98
CA HIS A 266 15.63 -13.80 16.06
C HIS A 266 16.04 -12.47 16.67
N VAL A 267 15.86 -12.31 17.98
CA VAL A 267 16.12 -11.06 18.68
C VAL A 267 17.11 -11.19 19.82
N ASP A 268 17.96 -10.17 19.98
CA ASP A 268 18.73 -9.93 21.20
C ASP A 268 17.93 -9.06 22.17
N ARG A 269 17.36 -9.69 23.21
CA ARG A 269 16.61 -8.99 24.28
C ARG A 269 17.49 -8.26 25.29
N ASN A 270 18.82 -8.39 25.21
CA ASN A 270 19.75 -7.68 26.07
C ASN A 270 20.21 -6.36 25.45
N TYR A 271 20.01 -6.17 24.14
CA TYR A 271 20.32 -4.91 23.47
C TYR A 271 19.59 -3.73 24.13
N ARG A 272 20.32 -2.66 24.42
CA ARG A 272 19.78 -1.39 24.92
C ARG A 272 20.47 -0.26 24.16
N ASP A 273 19.72 0.80 23.88
CA ASP A 273 20.28 2.06 23.43
C ASP A 273 19.58 3.25 24.11
N ASP A 274 20.20 4.44 23.97
CA ASP A 274 19.81 5.65 24.69
C ASP A 274 18.43 6.19 24.29
N ILE A 275 17.93 5.78 23.12
CA ILE A 275 16.63 6.20 22.56
C ILE A 275 15.55 5.13 22.70
N GLY A 276 15.83 4.01 23.38
CA GLY A 276 14.84 3.00 23.72
C GLY A 276 14.34 2.15 22.55
N ARG A 277 15.13 1.99 21.48
CA ARG A 277 14.78 1.09 20.39
C ARG A 277 14.79 -0.36 20.84
N TRP A 278 14.06 -1.18 20.10
CA TRP A 278 14.07 -2.63 20.24
C TRP A 278 13.65 -3.09 21.64
N ALA A 279 12.58 -2.48 22.17
CA ALA A 279 12.06 -2.75 23.53
C ALA A 279 11.82 -4.24 23.80
N ASP A 280 11.46 -5.01 22.77
CA ASP A 280 11.25 -6.46 22.84
C ASP A 280 12.40 -7.32 22.27
N GLY A 281 13.50 -6.68 21.88
CA GLY A 281 14.75 -7.28 21.42
C GLY A 281 15.18 -6.83 20.03
N LYS A 282 16.47 -6.57 19.85
CA LYS A 282 17.03 -6.13 18.57
C LYS A 282 17.08 -7.28 17.59
N VAL A 283 16.57 -7.09 16.39
CA VAL A 283 16.59 -8.14 15.36
C VAL A 283 18.02 -8.44 14.95
N LEU A 284 18.40 -9.72 15.00
CA LEU A 284 19.69 -10.24 14.54
C LEU A 284 19.56 -10.88 13.16
N GLU A 285 18.49 -11.64 12.94
CA GLU A 285 18.19 -12.34 11.69
C GLU A 285 16.68 -12.59 11.57
N ALA A 286 16.23 -12.84 10.34
CA ALA A 286 14.87 -13.26 10.05
C ALA A 286 14.83 -14.69 9.54
N TYR A 287 13.89 -15.48 10.05
CA TYR A 287 13.48 -16.75 9.48
C TYR A 287 12.33 -16.51 8.51
N LYS A 288 12.54 -16.91 7.25
CA LYS A 288 11.60 -16.68 6.15
C LYS A 288 10.83 -17.94 5.78
N SER A 289 9.66 -17.74 5.18
CA SER A 289 8.84 -18.80 4.60
C SER A 289 8.21 -18.33 3.30
N VAL A 290 8.04 -19.27 2.37
CA VAL A 290 7.33 -19.02 1.10
C VAL A 290 5.80 -19.04 1.27
N GLU A 291 5.28 -19.28 2.48
CA GLU A 291 3.84 -19.21 2.77
C GLU A 291 3.37 -17.75 3.04
N GLY A 292 3.88 -16.80 2.26
CA GLY A 292 3.51 -15.39 2.28
C GLY A 292 3.74 -14.69 0.94
N ASP A 293 3.40 -13.41 0.90
CA ASP A 293 3.36 -12.59 -0.31
C ASP A 293 4.55 -11.60 -0.45
N GLY A 294 5.60 -11.76 0.37
CA GLY A 294 6.74 -10.87 0.46
C GLY A 294 6.55 -9.71 1.45
N THR A 295 5.43 -9.68 2.17
CA THR A 295 5.16 -8.67 3.22
C THR A 295 4.32 -9.27 4.34
N VAL A 296 3.27 -10.01 3.98
CA VAL A 296 2.28 -10.59 4.90
C VAL A 296 2.27 -12.10 4.73
N MET A 297 2.41 -12.81 5.85
CA MET A 297 2.23 -14.26 5.88
C MET A 297 0.77 -14.62 5.57
N LEU A 298 0.53 -15.66 4.77
CA LEU A 298 -0.82 -16.10 4.42
C LEU A 298 -1.67 -16.41 5.66
N LYS A 299 -1.06 -16.98 6.71
CA LYS A 299 -1.74 -17.21 8.01
C LYS A 299 -2.29 -15.93 8.65
N SER A 300 -1.67 -14.78 8.39
CA SER A 300 -2.12 -13.48 8.89
C SER A 300 -3.29 -12.96 8.08
N VAL A 301 -3.29 -13.14 6.76
CA VAL A 301 -4.44 -12.79 5.90
C VAL A 301 -5.68 -13.59 6.29
N LEU A 302 -5.50 -14.90 6.49
CA LEU A 302 -6.57 -15.85 6.82
C LEU A 302 -6.90 -15.91 8.32
N ALA A 303 -6.51 -14.89 9.09
CA ALA A 303 -6.75 -14.85 10.52
C ALA A 303 -8.19 -14.53 10.91
N ILE A 304 -9.10 -14.32 9.95
CA ILE A 304 -10.54 -14.10 10.21
C ILE A 304 -11.38 -15.00 9.31
N GLU A 305 -12.68 -15.10 9.59
CA GLU A 305 -13.60 -15.88 8.76
C GLU A 305 -14.03 -15.13 7.49
N GLY A 306 -14.14 -15.84 6.37
CA GLY A 306 -14.62 -15.31 5.10
C GLY A 306 -14.40 -16.27 3.93
N ASP A 307 -15.07 -16.01 2.81
CA ASP A 307 -14.81 -16.77 1.57
C ASP A 307 -13.40 -16.48 1.09
N THR A 308 -12.61 -17.51 0.80
CA THR A 308 -11.15 -17.39 0.69
C THR A 308 -10.66 -17.73 -0.71
N TYR A 309 -9.76 -16.90 -1.23
CA TYR A 309 -9.06 -17.08 -2.50
C TYR A 309 -7.55 -16.94 -2.28
N ILE A 310 -6.79 -17.95 -2.69
CA ILE A 310 -5.35 -18.00 -2.50
C ILE A 310 -4.67 -17.95 -3.87
N PHE A 311 -3.72 -17.05 -4.01
CA PHE A 311 -2.95 -16.82 -5.23
C PHE A 311 -1.48 -17.17 -5.04
N HIS A 312 -0.77 -17.34 -6.15
CA HIS A 312 0.69 -17.30 -6.15
C HIS A 312 1.16 -15.91 -6.61
N GLY A 313 2.09 -15.28 -5.88
CA GLY A 313 2.66 -13.98 -6.25
C GLY A 313 2.92 -13.05 -5.08
N SER A 314 3.40 -11.85 -5.38
CA SER A 314 3.71 -10.83 -4.39
C SER A 314 2.48 -10.08 -3.87
N HIS A 315 2.69 -9.31 -2.81
CA HIS A 315 1.71 -8.44 -2.16
C HIS A 315 0.96 -7.55 -3.16
N THR A 316 1.65 -7.02 -4.17
CA THR A 316 1.05 -6.17 -5.21
C THR A 316 0.57 -6.94 -6.45
N ASP A 317 1.13 -8.12 -6.75
CA ASP A 317 0.64 -8.97 -7.86
C ASP A 317 -0.82 -9.39 -7.65
N MET A 318 -1.26 -9.46 -6.39
CA MET A 318 -2.64 -9.75 -6.02
C MET A 318 -3.67 -8.82 -6.65
N LEU A 319 -3.37 -7.51 -6.70
CA LEU A 319 -4.26 -6.51 -7.28
C LEU A 319 -4.51 -6.78 -8.77
N LYS A 320 -3.57 -7.43 -9.47
CA LYS A 320 -3.69 -7.76 -10.90
C LYS A 320 -4.48 -9.05 -11.12
N LYS A 321 -4.32 -10.01 -10.20
CA LYS A 321 -4.88 -11.36 -10.34
C LYS A 321 -6.31 -11.48 -9.81
N CYS A 322 -6.78 -10.53 -9.00
CA CYS A 322 -8.06 -10.66 -8.32
C CYS A 322 -9.29 -10.27 -9.16
N SER A 323 -9.13 -9.78 -10.39
CA SER A 323 -10.24 -9.25 -11.20
C SER A 323 -11.41 -10.23 -11.38
N PHE A 324 -11.14 -11.53 -11.54
CA PHE A 324 -12.20 -12.54 -11.63
C PHE A 324 -12.97 -12.71 -10.31
N VAL A 325 -12.30 -12.57 -9.17
CA VAL A 325 -12.93 -12.63 -7.84
C VAL A 325 -13.80 -11.39 -7.65
N LEU A 326 -13.29 -10.20 -7.98
CA LEU A 326 -14.04 -8.95 -7.91
C LEU A 326 -15.30 -9.05 -8.76
N ARG A 327 -15.17 -9.50 -10.01
CA ARG A 327 -16.31 -9.73 -10.90
C ARG A 327 -17.37 -10.63 -10.28
N LYS A 328 -16.97 -11.80 -9.75
CA LYS A 328 -17.88 -12.76 -9.11
C LYS A 328 -18.58 -12.14 -7.91
N LYS A 329 -17.84 -11.44 -7.04
CA LYS A 329 -18.34 -10.88 -5.78
C LYS A 329 -19.21 -9.65 -5.97
N LEU A 330 -18.94 -8.87 -7.01
CA LEU A 330 -19.73 -7.69 -7.39
C LEU A 330 -20.91 -8.03 -8.32
N GLY A 331 -21.11 -9.31 -8.65
CA GLY A 331 -22.23 -9.76 -9.51
C GLY A 331 -22.17 -9.23 -10.94
N VAL A 332 -20.96 -9.04 -11.50
CA VAL A 332 -20.75 -8.53 -12.86
C VAL A 332 -20.84 -9.70 -13.87
N PRO A 333 -21.68 -9.62 -14.93
CA PRO A 333 -21.92 -10.75 -15.84
C PRO A 333 -20.72 -11.25 -16.68
N GLU A 334 -20.87 -12.51 -17.12
CA GLU A 334 -20.21 -13.31 -18.20
C GLU A 334 -19.53 -12.61 -19.39
N ASP A 335 -20.21 -11.62 -19.94
CA ASP A 335 -20.01 -11.12 -21.31
C ASP A 335 -19.05 -9.93 -21.42
N VAL A 336 -18.55 -9.43 -20.30
CA VAL A 336 -17.50 -8.39 -20.28
C VAL A 336 -16.16 -9.05 -20.62
N ALA A 337 -15.59 -8.72 -21.79
CA ALA A 337 -14.27 -9.19 -22.20
C ALA A 337 -13.18 -8.56 -21.33
N PHE A 338 -12.31 -9.38 -20.75
CA PHE A 338 -11.20 -8.93 -19.92
C PHE A 338 -9.89 -8.97 -20.71
N SER A 339 -9.12 -7.90 -20.60
CA SER A 339 -7.67 -7.96 -20.80
C SER A 339 -7.06 -8.39 -19.48
N GLU A 340 -6.33 -9.50 -19.45
CA GLU A 340 -5.35 -9.68 -18.39
C GLU A 340 -4.33 -8.54 -18.53
N GLN A 341 -4.25 -7.64 -17.55
CA GLN A 341 -3.19 -6.64 -17.52
C GLN A 341 -1.89 -7.34 -17.12
N GLU A 342 -1.05 -7.62 -18.11
CA GLU A 342 0.24 -8.29 -17.95
C GLU A 342 1.36 -7.36 -17.45
N ASP A 343 1.15 -6.04 -17.35
CA ASP A 343 2.21 -5.10 -17.01
C ASP A 343 2.65 -5.25 -15.53
N ARG A 344 3.52 -6.23 -15.27
CA ARG A 344 4.25 -6.36 -14.01
C ARG A 344 5.17 -5.15 -13.88
N ILE A 345 5.27 -4.56 -12.68
CA ILE A 345 6.37 -3.64 -12.42
C ILE A 345 7.57 -4.54 -12.17
N GLU A 346 8.33 -4.84 -13.21
CA GLU A 346 9.48 -5.74 -13.11
C GLU A 346 10.71 -4.98 -12.64
N ARG A 347 10.84 -3.72 -13.05
CA ARG A 347 11.96 -2.84 -12.73
C ARG A 347 11.50 -1.42 -12.44
N HIS A 348 12.22 -0.74 -11.57
CA HIS A 348 11.99 0.63 -11.17
C HIS A 348 13.30 1.30 -10.75
N LEU A 349 13.34 2.62 -10.93
CA LEU A 349 14.39 3.52 -10.46
C LEU A 349 13.71 4.67 -9.73
N SER A 350 14.06 4.87 -8.48
CA SER A 350 13.57 5.94 -7.62
C SER A 350 14.70 6.93 -7.34
N ILE A 351 14.42 8.21 -7.56
CA ILE A 351 15.37 9.32 -7.44
C ILE A 351 14.72 10.38 -6.58
N LEU A 352 15.29 10.63 -5.40
CA LEU A 352 14.92 11.70 -4.50
C LEU A 352 16.02 12.75 -4.50
N VAL A 353 15.64 14.02 -4.61
CA VAL A 353 16.56 15.16 -4.64
C VAL A 353 16.07 16.25 -3.72
N GLU A 354 16.99 16.81 -2.94
CA GLU A 354 16.82 17.99 -2.11
C GLU A 354 17.76 19.05 -2.66
N GLY A 355 17.21 20.13 -3.21
CA GLY A 355 17.99 21.25 -3.73
C GLY A 355 17.32 21.93 -4.92
N SER A 356 17.68 23.20 -5.14
CA SER A 356 17.10 24.01 -6.21
C SER A 356 17.74 23.68 -7.56
N GLY A 357 17.10 22.79 -8.32
CA GLY A 357 17.57 22.42 -9.65
C GLY A 357 16.66 21.44 -10.38
N ASP A 358 16.96 21.25 -11.67
CA ASP A 358 16.24 20.31 -12.53
C ASP A 358 17.02 19.01 -12.68
N VAL A 359 16.29 17.90 -12.67
CA VAL A 359 16.83 16.55 -12.84
C VAL A 359 16.55 16.08 -14.26
N MET A 360 17.58 15.60 -14.95
CA MET A 360 17.43 14.85 -16.19
C MET A 360 18.00 13.44 -16.00
N VAL A 361 17.25 12.44 -16.44
CA VAL A 361 17.70 11.05 -16.46
C VAL A 361 18.01 10.68 -17.89
N LYS A 362 19.21 10.14 -18.13
CA LYS A 362 19.68 9.71 -19.44
C LYS A 362 20.17 8.27 -19.38
N THR A 363 20.16 7.61 -20.51
CA THR A 363 20.75 6.29 -20.72
C THR A 363 21.74 6.33 -21.87
N LEU A 364 22.79 5.53 -21.80
CA LEU A 364 23.66 5.24 -22.93
C LEU A 364 23.22 3.92 -23.56
N THR A 365 22.94 3.93 -24.87
CA THR A 365 22.68 2.73 -25.67
C THR A 365 23.72 2.63 -26.78
N ASN A 366 23.70 1.52 -27.52
CA ASN A 366 24.53 1.35 -28.72
C ASN A 366 24.24 2.42 -29.81
N GLN A 367 23.10 3.12 -29.73
CA GLN A 367 22.70 4.20 -30.64
C GLN A 367 23.03 5.60 -30.11
N GLY A 368 23.66 5.71 -28.92
CA GLY A 368 24.08 6.98 -28.32
C GLY A 368 23.37 7.28 -26.99
N VAL A 369 23.37 8.55 -26.60
CA VAL A 369 22.75 9.02 -25.35
C VAL A 369 21.28 9.36 -25.60
N HIS A 370 20.37 8.71 -24.87
CA HIS A 370 18.94 8.98 -24.93
C HIS A 370 18.46 9.58 -23.61
N THR A 371 17.59 10.60 -23.69
CA THR A 371 16.93 11.17 -22.52
C THR A 371 15.75 10.29 -22.12
N VAL A 372 15.82 9.75 -20.91
CA VAL A 372 14.75 8.98 -20.28
C VAL A 372 13.80 9.91 -19.55
N TYR A 373 14.27 11.02 -19.00
CA TYR A 373 13.43 12.00 -18.33
C TYR A 373 14.06 13.39 -18.46
N SER A 374 13.25 14.36 -18.89
CA SER A 374 13.68 15.73 -19.17
C SER A 374 13.06 16.79 -18.26
N GLY A 375 12.15 16.41 -17.35
CA GLY A 375 11.44 17.35 -16.48
C GLY A 375 10.04 17.76 -16.94
N MET A 376 9.70 17.60 -18.23
CA MET A 376 8.44 18.09 -18.82
C MET A 376 7.53 16.99 -19.38
N GLU A 377 7.98 15.74 -19.36
CA GLU A 377 7.25 14.62 -19.96
C GLU A 377 6.21 14.04 -18.99
N ARG A 378 5.04 13.70 -19.53
CA ARG A 378 4.09 12.79 -18.90
C ARG A 378 3.99 11.56 -19.80
N ARG A 379 4.41 10.41 -19.30
CA ARG A 379 4.28 9.13 -20.00
C ARG A 379 4.00 8.01 -19.02
N ASN A 380 3.46 6.91 -19.52
CA ASN A 380 3.26 5.71 -18.71
C ASN A 380 4.59 5.25 -18.12
N GLY A 381 4.55 4.89 -16.83
CA GLY A 381 5.71 4.43 -16.09
C GLY A 381 6.63 5.53 -15.53
N LEU A 382 6.33 6.82 -15.74
CA LEU A 382 7.01 7.94 -15.10
C LEU A 382 6.09 8.61 -14.08
N TYR A 383 6.55 8.66 -12.82
CA TYR A 383 5.86 9.30 -11.71
C TYR A 383 6.78 10.36 -11.12
N GLN A 384 6.24 11.55 -10.91
CA GLN A 384 6.99 12.64 -10.30
C GLN A 384 6.12 13.37 -9.30
N GLN A 385 6.74 13.72 -8.18
CA GLN A 385 6.17 14.62 -7.21
C GLN A 385 7.20 15.68 -6.79
N ARG A 386 6.77 16.93 -6.72
CA ARG A 386 7.52 18.02 -6.12
C ARG A 386 6.89 18.36 -4.78
N PHE A 387 7.73 18.67 -3.80
CA PHE A 387 7.32 19.05 -2.46
C PHE A 387 7.93 20.42 -2.13
N GLN A 388 7.67 20.91 -0.91
CA GLN A 388 8.26 22.15 -0.43
C GLN A 388 9.79 22.05 -0.33
N SER A 389 10.47 23.19 -0.19
CA SER A 389 11.92 23.25 0.07
C SER A 389 12.81 22.66 -1.05
N GLY A 390 12.34 22.66 -2.30
CA GLY A 390 13.11 22.13 -3.43
C GLY A 390 13.24 20.60 -3.44
N LEU A 391 12.41 19.91 -2.65
CA LEU A 391 12.33 18.46 -2.64
C LEU A 391 11.58 17.96 -3.88
N GLN A 392 12.14 16.94 -4.53
CA GLN A 392 11.53 16.27 -5.66
C GLN A 392 11.76 14.77 -5.59
N TRP A 393 10.76 14.00 -5.98
CA TRP A 393 10.82 12.56 -6.09
C TRP A 393 10.36 12.14 -7.49
N ILE A 394 11.22 11.41 -8.18
CA ILE A 394 10.98 10.86 -9.52
C ILE A 394 11.08 9.33 -9.41
N MET A 395 10.11 8.63 -9.97
CA MET A 395 10.11 7.18 -10.08
C MET A 395 9.84 6.79 -11.53
N LEU A 396 10.76 6.00 -12.08
CA LEU A 396 10.64 5.35 -13.37
C LEU A 396 10.31 3.89 -13.12
N THR A 397 9.35 3.34 -13.84
CA THR A 397 8.96 1.92 -13.79
C THR A 397 9.00 1.33 -15.19
N ASN A 398 9.30 0.03 -15.29
CA ASN A 398 9.41 -0.73 -16.54
C ASN A 398 10.35 -0.09 -17.58
N HIS A 399 11.38 0.59 -17.10
CA HIS A 399 12.49 1.11 -17.89
C HIS A 399 13.75 0.31 -17.57
N ASN A 400 14.44 -0.19 -18.61
CA ASN A 400 15.53 -1.13 -18.42
C ASN A 400 16.76 -0.90 -19.32
N PRO A 401 17.45 0.25 -19.20
CA PRO A 401 18.76 0.42 -19.80
C PRO A 401 19.88 -0.21 -18.95
N ALA A 402 20.99 -0.53 -19.61
CA ALA A 402 22.18 -1.10 -18.96
C ALA A 402 22.90 -0.12 -18.00
N SER A 403 22.67 1.19 -18.12
CA SER A 403 23.22 2.21 -17.23
C SER A 403 22.36 3.48 -17.23
N TYR A 404 22.34 4.19 -16.11
CA TYR A 404 21.70 5.49 -15.98
C TYR A 404 22.73 6.57 -15.64
N TYR A 405 22.52 7.76 -16.21
CA TYR A 405 23.21 8.98 -15.80
C TYR A 405 22.17 10.00 -15.40
N ILE A 406 22.33 10.55 -14.20
CA ILE A 406 21.54 11.69 -13.74
C ILE A 406 22.35 12.95 -13.95
N ASP A 407 21.83 13.87 -14.76
CA ASP A 407 22.33 15.23 -14.87
C ASP A 407 21.45 16.12 -13.98
N PHE A 408 22.02 16.66 -12.90
CA PHE A 408 21.37 17.67 -12.06
C PHE A 408 21.85 19.06 -12.47
N TYR A 409 20.94 19.90 -12.95
CA TYR A 409 21.22 21.30 -13.30
C TYR A 409 20.84 22.21 -12.14
N ALA A 410 21.83 22.86 -11.52
CA ALA A 410 21.63 23.73 -10.37
C ALA A 410 21.05 25.08 -10.80
N LYS A 411 19.85 25.41 -10.29
CA LYS A 411 19.21 26.73 -10.49
C LYS A 411 19.77 27.78 -9.54
N GLU A 412 20.11 27.36 -8.32
CA GLU A 412 20.72 28.19 -7.30
C GLU A 412 21.98 27.53 -6.74
N SER A 413 22.87 28.34 -6.17
CA SER A 413 24.04 27.82 -5.44
C SER A 413 23.61 27.34 -4.06
N GLY A 414 24.11 26.19 -3.61
CA GLY A 414 23.74 25.65 -2.31
C GLY A 414 24.11 24.18 -2.13
N ALA A 415 23.62 23.57 -1.07
CA ALA A 415 23.76 22.14 -0.83
C ALA A 415 22.71 21.36 -1.61
N VAL A 416 23.12 20.24 -2.20
CA VAL A 416 22.22 19.27 -2.84
C VAL A 416 22.45 17.89 -2.26
N SER A 417 21.36 17.21 -1.93
CA SER A 417 21.35 15.81 -1.52
C SER A 417 20.56 14.97 -2.53
N LEU A 418 21.06 13.77 -2.84
CA LEU A 418 20.39 12.81 -3.71
C LEU A 418 20.33 11.43 -3.04
N LEU A 419 19.21 10.76 -3.19
CA LEU A 419 19.03 9.34 -2.86
C LEU A 419 18.47 8.64 -4.10
N ILE A 420 19.21 7.64 -4.59
CA ILE A 420 18.81 6.85 -5.75
C ILE A 420 18.71 5.39 -5.31
N MET A 421 17.61 4.74 -5.68
CA MET A 421 17.31 3.34 -5.35
C MET A 421 16.77 2.62 -6.59
N ASP A 422 17.26 1.43 -6.90
CA ASP A 422 16.71 0.57 -7.96
C ASP A 422 16.03 -0.69 -7.40
N SER A 423 15.43 -1.48 -8.28
CA SER A 423 14.76 -2.74 -7.93
C SER A 423 15.68 -3.83 -7.41
N ASP A 424 16.97 -3.79 -7.76
CA ASP A 424 17.97 -4.76 -7.33
C ASP A 424 18.54 -4.39 -5.94
N GLY A 425 18.09 -3.25 -5.38
CA GLY A 425 18.50 -2.77 -4.08
C GLY A 425 19.77 -1.94 -4.07
N LYS A 426 20.32 -1.62 -5.25
CA LYS A 426 21.46 -0.72 -5.35
C LYS A 426 21.02 0.66 -4.92
N THR A 427 21.75 1.23 -3.97
CA THR A 427 21.47 2.54 -3.42
C THR A 427 22.69 3.45 -3.60
N SER A 428 22.48 4.63 -4.18
CA SER A 428 23.50 5.68 -4.29
C SER A 428 23.06 6.90 -3.51
N ARG A 429 23.91 7.41 -2.61
CA ARG A 429 23.62 8.56 -1.76
C ARG A 429 24.67 9.65 -1.96
N ILE A 430 24.20 10.87 -2.23
CA ILE A 430 25.00 12.09 -2.22
C ILE A 430 24.42 12.97 -1.14
N LYS A 431 25.26 13.44 -0.20
CA LYS A 431 24.83 14.29 0.91
C LYS A 431 25.53 15.64 0.82
N ASN A 432 24.75 16.72 0.90
CA ASN A 432 25.24 18.10 1.05
C ASN A 432 26.33 18.51 0.04
N LYS A 433 26.25 18.03 -1.20
CA LYS A 433 27.19 18.39 -2.25
C LYS A 433 26.96 19.84 -2.62
N GLN A 434 28.00 20.67 -2.50
CA GLN A 434 27.92 22.07 -2.89
C GLN A 434 27.84 22.20 -4.41
N VAL A 435 26.80 22.90 -4.87
CA VAL A 435 26.56 23.22 -6.27
C VAL A 435 26.59 24.73 -6.50
N VAL A 436 26.91 25.12 -7.73
CA VAL A 436 26.95 26.51 -8.18
C VAL A 436 25.86 26.71 -9.21
N ALA A 437 25.08 27.79 -9.07
CA ALA A 437 24.04 28.17 -10.01
C ALA A 437 24.54 28.16 -11.46
N GLY A 438 23.73 27.59 -12.35
CA GLY A 438 24.01 27.48 -13.78
C GLY A 438 24.94 26.34 -14.18
N LYS A 439 25.43 25.52 -13.24
CA LYS A 439 26.26 24.34 -13.55
C LYS A 439 25.47 23.03 -13.52
N SER A 440 25.88 22.09 -14.37
CA SER A 440 25.36 20.71 -14.39
C SER A 440 26.31 19.77 -13.66
N TYR A 441 25.75 18.87 -12.86
CA TYR A 441 26.45 17.86 -12.08
C TYR A 441 25.96 16.48 -12.50
N ARG A 442 26.87 15.65 -13.02
CA ARG A 442 26.57 14.29 -13.42
C ARG A 442 26.78 13.30 -12.28
N VAL A 443 25.85 12.36 -12.15
CA VAL A 443 25.91 11.21 -11.25
C VAL A 443 25.68 9.96 -12.09
N SER A 444 26.70 9.11 -12.21
CA SER A 444 26.58 7.81 -12.87
C SER A 444 26.03 6.77 -11.88
N ILE A 445 25.12 5.92 -12.33
CA ILE A 445 24.48 4.86 -11.53
C ILE A 445 24.79 3.51 -12.13
#